data_AF-A0A2A6ZC37-F1
#
_entry.id   AF-A0A2A6ZC37-F1
#
_cell.length_a   1.000
_cell.length_b   1.000
_cell.length_c   1.000
_cell.angle_alpha   90.00
_cell.angle_beta   90.00
_cell.angle_gamma   90.00
#
_symmetry.space_group_name_H-M   'P 1'
#
loop_
_entity.id
_entity.type
_entity.pdbx_description
1 polymer ?
#
loop_
_entity_poly.entity_id
_entity_poly.type
_entity_poly.pdbx_seq_one_letter_code
_entity_poly.pdbx_strand_id
1 'polypeptide(L)'
;MTECELEKMDGIIETWRRILYDENMEEIRKVQQFIIPTKNLRFFENIPFRVHDNVMIDFKTFDEENTFNFAFTIVQVPYFIFITTVWGNTDTMKQYQLGKAIKPYRSTLPKNITKCLEDLHFKKYFEANDKLAEKQRKLIEERVEKAQKHK
;
A
#
# COMPACT_ATOMS: atom_id res chain seq x y z
N MET A 1 18.75 -12.23 0.54
CA MET A 1 19.20 -11.37 1.66
C MET A 1 20.29 -12.09 2.39
N THR A 2 21.40 -11.41 2.61
CA THR A 2 22.52 -11.86 3.44
C THR A 2 22.25 -11.57 4.91
N GLU A 3 22.94 -12.25 5.83
CA GLU A 3 22.85 -11.94 7.27
C GLU A 3 23.17 -10.47 7.58
N CYS A 4 24.16 -9.89 6.88
CA CYS A 4 24.54 -8.48 7.05
C CYS A 4 23.40 -7.51 6.66
N GLU A 5 22.58 -7.86 5.66
CA GLU A 5 21.43 -7.06 5.26
C GLU A 5 20.29 -7.15 6.29
N LEU A 6 20.09 -8.33 6.88
CA LEU A 6 19.11 -8.54 7.95
C LEU A 6 19.47 -7.75 9.21
N GLU A 7 20.73 -7.81 9.66
CA GLU A 7 21.19 -7.05 10.82
C GLU A 7 21.04 -5.54 10.64
N LYS A 8 21.31 -5.04 9.42
CA LYS A 8 21.09 -3.63 9.08
C LYS A 8 19.62 -3.27 9.14
N MET A 9 18.74 -4.12 8.60
CA MET A 9 17.29 -3.92 8.69
C MET A 9 16.80 -3.89 10.14
N ASP A 10 17.26 -4.83 10.98
CA ASP A 10 16.90 -4.86 12.40
C ASP A 10 17.36 -3.58 13.11
N GLY A 11 18.59 -3.11 12.83
CA GLY A 11 19.08 -1.85 13.38
C GLY A 11 18.25 -0.64 12.96
N ILE A 12 17.76 -0.61 11.72
CA ILE A 12 16.86 0.46 11.25
C ILE A 12 15.52 0.35 11.97
N ILE A 13 14.90 -0.84 12.00
CA ILE A 13 13.60 -1.05 12.65
C ILE A 13 13.68 -0.64 14.13
N GLU A 14 14.78 -0.97 14.81
CA GLU A 14 14.99 -0.60 16.20
C GLU A 14 15.21 0.91 16.38
N THR A 15 15.93 1.55 15.46
CA THR A 15 16.07 3.01 15.43
C THR A 15 14.71 3.69 15.29
N TRP A 16 13.87 3.18 14.38
CA TRP A 16 12.51 3.65 14.19
C TRP A 16 11.63 3.43 15.41
N ARG A 17 11.74 2.26 16.05
CA ARG A 17 11.03 1.95 17.30
C ARG A 17 11.35 2.96 18.39
N ARG A 18 12.64 3.31 18.57
CA ARG A 18 13.07 4.35 19.52
C ARG A 18 12.57 5.73 19.16
N ILE A 19 12.70 6.14 17.89
CA ILE A 19 12.21 7.46 17.42
C ILE A 19 10.71 7.62 17.71
N LEU A 20 9.92 6.56 17.49
CA LEU A 20 8.48 6.57 17.78
C LEU A 20 8.20 6.57 19.29
N TYR A 21 8.92 5.76 20.07
CA TYR A 21 8.78 5.69 21.52
C TYR A 21 9.13 7.02 22.22
N ASP A 22 10.19 7.66 21.75
CA ASP A 22 10.66 8.96 22.26
C ASP A 22 9.88 10.15 21.68
N GLU A 23 8.87 9.89 20.83
CA GLU A 23 8.08 10.89 20.10
C GLU A 23 8.96 11.96 19.41
N ASN A 24 10.10 11.56 18.87
CA ASN A 24 11.06 12.48 18.25
C ASN A 24 10.54 12.95 16.88
N MET A 25 9.68 13.97 16.91
CA MET A 25 8.98 14.50 15.75
C MET A 25 9.91 15.04 14.66
N GLU A 26 11.14 15.44 14.99
CA GLU A 26 12.10 15.93 14.00
C GLU A 26 12.64 14.78 13.14
N GLU A 27 12.98 13.65 13.75
CA GLU A 27 13.41 12.45 13.03
C GLU A 27 12.24 11.78 12.30
N ILE A 28 11.05 11.73 12.91
CA ILE A 28 9.83 11.22 12.26
C ILE A 28 9.55 11.97 10.96
N ARG A 29 9.79 13.28 10.90
CA ARG A 29 9.57 14.09 9.69
C ARG A 29 10.57 13.79 8.56
N LYS A 30 11.73 13.20 8.85
CA LYS A 30 12.71 12.81 7.82
C LYS A 30 12.29 11.55 7.08
N VAL A 31 11.38 10.78 7.66
CA VAL A 31 10.77 9.62 7.03
C VAL A 31 9.96 10.04 5.82
N GLN A 32 10.27 9.46 4.66
CA GLN A 32 9.40 9.57 3.49
C GLN A 32 8.15 8.70 3.68
N GLN A 33 7.02 9.37 3.89
CA GLN A 33 5.70 8.75 3.89
C GLN A 33 4.88 9.25 2.70
N PHE A 34 4.08 8.36 2.12
CA PHE A 34 3.20 8.65 1.01
C PHE A 34 1.77 8.25 1.35
N ILE A 35 0.80 9.12 1.05
CA ILE A 35 -0.63 8.84 1.16
C ILE A 35 -1.23 8.85 -0.23
N ILE A 36 -1.80 7.73 -0.63
CA ILE A 36 -2.35 7.54 -1.98
C ILE A 36 -3.87 7.39 -1.88
N PRO A 37 -4.66 8.38 -2.33
CA PRO A 37 -6.10 8.27 -2.43
C PRO A 37 -6.46 7.26 -3.51
N THR A 38 -7.30 6.30 -3.18
CA THR A 38 -7.56 5.18 -4.08
C THR A 38 -8.83 5.31 -4.92
N LYS A 39 -9.63 6.35 -4.69
CA LYS A 39 -10.93 6.56 -5.36
C LYS A 39 -10.81 6.70 -6.87
N ASN A 40 -9.79 7.42 -7.34
CA ASN A 40 -9.58 7.74 -8.76
C ASN A 40 -8.36 7.01 -9.37
N LEU A 41 -7.84 5.98 -8.71
CA LEU A 41 -6.70 5.22 -9.20
C LEU A 41 -7.11 4.31 -10.35
N ARG A 42 -6.44 4.44 -11.50
CA ARG A 42 -6.72 3.61 -12.69
C ARG A 42 -6.58 2.11 -12.43
N PHE A 43 -5.67 1.73 -11.53
CA PHE A 43 -5.44 0.33 -11.15
C PHE A 43 -6.74 -0.42 -10.77
N PHE A 44 -7.65 0.26 -10.06
CA PHE A 44 -8.86 -0.36 -9.55
C PHE A 44 -10.04 -0.33 -10.54
N GLU A 45 -9.91 0.33 -11.69
CA GLU A 45 -11.00 0.44 -12.69
C GLU A 45 -11.39 -0.93 -13.26
N ASN A 46 -10.45 -1.87 -13.32
CA ASN A 46 -10.65 -3.20 -13.86
C ASN A 46 -11.06 -4.25 -12.80
N ILE A 47 -11.31 -3.84 -11.56
CA ILE A 47 -11.76 -4.74 -10.49
C ILE A 47 -13.27 -4.59 -10.33
N PRO A 48 -14.09 -5.57 -10.77
CA PRO A 48 -15.54 -5.41 -10.88
C PRO A 48 -16.23 -5.19 -9.52
N PHE A 49 -15.72 -5.81 -8.45
CA PHE A 49 -16.22 -5.61 -7.09
C PHE A 49 -15.08 -5.22 -6.17
N ARG A 50 -14.97 -3.94 -5.86
CA ARG A 50 -13.99 -3.44 -4.90
C ARG A 50 -14.61 -3.31 -3.52
N VAL A 51 -14.16 -4.16 -2.59
CA VAL A 51 -14.41 -3.95 -1.16
C VAL A 51 -13.45 -2.87 -0.69
N HIS A 52 -13.98 -1.66 -0.53
CA HIS A 52 -13.20 -0.52 -0.04
C HIS A 52 -12.83 -0.70 1.43
N ASP A 53 -13.57 -1.49 2.20
CA ASP A 53 -13.41 -1.61 3.65
C ASP A 53 -12.34 -2.63 4.09
N ASN A 54 -11.32 -2.86 3.26
CA ASN A 54 -10.30 -3.86 3.53
C ASN A 54 -9.01 -3.24 4.07
N VAL A 55 -8.49 -3.82 5.15
CA VAL A 55 -7.21 -3.44 5.76
C VAL A 55 -6.16 -4.48 5.40
N MET A 56 -5.00 -4.03 4.93
CA MET A 56 -3.89 -4.90 4.56
C MET A 56 -2.57 -4.26 4.97
N ILE A 57 -1.63 -5.08 5.44
CA ILE A 57 -0.25 -4.67 5.70
C ILE A 57 0.71 -5.64 4.99
N ASP A 58 1.76 -5.10 4.37
CA ASP A 58 2.83 -5.89 3.78
C ASP A 58 4.16 -5.12 3.79
N PHE A 59 5.28 -5.83 3.62
CA PHE A 59 6.62 -5.29 3.46
C PHE A 59 7.18 -5.70 2.11
N LYS A 60 7.74 -4.74 1.36
CA LYS A 60 8.21 -4.95 -0.02
C LYS A 60 9.44 -4.11 -0.33
N THR A 61 10.18 -4.54 -1.35
CA THR A 61 11.29 -3.79 -1.96
C THR A 61 10.95 -3.50 -3.43
N PHE A 62 11.51 -2.41 -3.98
CA PHE A 62 11.35 -2.09 -5.41
C PHE A 62 12.53 -2.52 -6.28
N ASP A 63 13.41 -3.31 -5.69
CA ASP A 63 14.71 -3.58 -6.23
C ASP A 63 14.69 -4.72 -7.25
N GLU A 64 15.62 -4.66 -8.20
CA GLU A 64 15.90 -5.75 -9.12
C GLU A 64 16.51 -6.94 -8.35
N GLU A 65 16.49 -8.11 -8.97
CA GLU A 65 17.06 -9.33 -8.38
C GLU A 65 18.52 -9.09 -7.97
N ASN A 66 18.84 -9.39 -6.70
CA ASN A 66 20.13 -9.12 -6.05
C ASN A 66 20.49 -7.65 -5.80
N THR A 67 19.50 -6.74 -5.72
CA THR A 67 19.72 -5.35 -5.29
C THR A 67 18.84 -4.98 -4.08
N PHE A 68 19.25 -3.97 -3.31
CA PHE A 68 18.51 -3.46 -2.13
C PHE A 68 18.67 -1.94 -1.95
N ASN A 69 18.03 -1.16 -2.82
CA ASN A 69 18.08 0.30 -2.86
C ASN A 69 16.85 0.96 -2.23
N PHE A 70 15.70 0.28 -2.16
CA PHE A 70 14.48 0.87 -1.59
C PHE A 70 13.55 -0.18 -1.00
N ALA A 71 13.30 -0.08 0.32
CA ALA A 71 12.37 -0.92 1.05
C ALA A 71 11.29 -0.08 1.74
N PHE A 72 10.08 -0.61 1.80
CA PHE A 72 8.93 0.11 2.35
C PHE A 72 7.90 -0.85 2.94
N THR A 73 7.10 -0.33 3.87
CA THR A 73 5.85 -0.95 4.29
C THR A 73 4.69 -0.34 3.53
N ILE A 74 3.72 -1.18 3.17
CA ILE A 74 2.46 -0.77 2.57
C ILE A 74 1.33 -1.12 3.52
N VAL A 75 0.50 -0.12 3.84
CA VAL A 75 -0.72 -0.30 4.64
C VAL A 75 -1.89 0.21 3.83
N GLN A 76 -2.77 -0.68 3.40
CA GLN A 76 -4.06 -0.29 2.84
C GLN A 76 -5.08 -0.18 3.96
N VAL A 77 -5.84 0.91 3.95
CA VAL A 77 -7.05 1.11 4.76
C VAL A 77 -8.19 1.55 3.83
N PRO A 78 -9.42 1.74 4.34
CA PRO A 78 -10.49 2.20 3.47
C PRO A 78 -10.16 3.51 2.76
N TYR A 79 -10.29 3.48 1.44
CA TYR A 79 -10.04 4.58 0.51
C TYR A 79 -8.58 5.07 0.38
N PHE A 80 -7.64 4.59 1.21
CA PHE A 80 -6.25 5.06 1.20
C PHE A 80 -5.24 3.92 1.20
N ILE A 81 -4.09 4.16 0.58
CA ILE A 81 -2.89 3.34 0.75
C ILE A 81 -1.82 4.24 1.35
N PHE A 82 -1.23 3.80 2.45
CA PHE A 82 -0.04 4.39 3.06
C PHE A 82 1.19 3.60 2.64
N ILE A 83 2.23 4.32 2.25
CA ILE A 83 3.54 3.76 1.98
C ILE A 83 4.55 4.49 2.85
N THR A 84 5.27 3.73 3.66
CA THR A 84 6.28 4.28 4.55
C THR A 84 7.62 3.69 4.16
N THR A 85 8.54 4.54 3.74
CA THR A 85 9.90 4.12 3.41
C THR A 85 10.60 3.62 4.66
N VAL A 86 11.14 2.41 4.60
CA VAL A 86 11.97 1.80 5.66
C VAL A 86 13.45 1.96 5.34
N TRP A 87 13.83 1.90 4.05
CA TRP A 87 15.22 2.05 3.60
C TRP A 87 15.29 2.75 2.24
N GLY A 88 16.33 3.55 2.06
CA GLY A 88 16.57 4.30 0.81
C GLY A 88 15.66 5.50 0.65
N ASN A 89 15.57 6.01 -0.60
CA ASN A 89 14.69 7.12 -0.97
C ASN A 89 14.14 6.90 -2.38
N THR A 90 12.99 7.50 -2.68
CA THR A 90 12.43 7.46 -4.05
C THR A 90 11.83 8.79 -4.49
N ASP A 91 12.11 9.14 -5.75
CA ASP A 91 11.58 10.33 -6.39
C ASP A 91 10.27 10.08 -7.17
N THR A 92 9.92 8.81 -7.37
CA THR A 92 8.82 8.38 -8.26
C THR A 92 7.42 8.66 -7.72
N MET A 93 7.29 9.03 -6.44
CA MET A 93 6.03 9.25 -5.74
C MET A 93 5.92 10.62 -5.06
N LYS A 94 6.75 11.59 -5.46
CA LYS A 94 6.82 12.94 -4.86
C LYS A 94 5.46 13.65 -4.72
N GLN A 95 4.49 13.35 -5.58
CA GLN A 95 3.14 13.92 -5.57
C GLN A 95 2.25 13.38 -4.44
N TYR A 96 2.55 12.18 -3.92
CA TYR A 96 1.81 11.54 -2.84
C TYR A 96 2.48 11.73 -1.48
N GLN A 97 3.62 12.43 -1.45
CA GLN A 97 4.39 12.63 -0.23
C GLN A 97 3.58 13.39 0.82
N LEU A 98 3.60 12.89 2.05
CA LEU A 98 2.96 13.50 3.19
C LEU A 98 3.43 14.96 3.37
N GLY A 99 2.51 15.85 3.77
CA GLY A 99 2.78 17.27 3.95
C GLY A 99 2.56 18.13 2.69
N LYS A 100 2.29 17.51 1.54
CA LYS A 100 1.83 18.24 0.33
C LYS A 100 0.31 18.21 0.21
N ALA A 101 -0.25 19.18 -0.51
CA ALA A 101 -1.65 19.15 -0.89
C ALA A 101 -1.89 18.01 -1.91
N ILE A 102 -2.52 16.93 -1.45
CA ILE A 102 -2.80 15.75 -2.29
C ILE A 102 -4.09 16.00 -3.07
N LYS A 103 -3.98 16.18 -4.38
CA LYS A 103 -5.15 16.30 -5.26
C LYS A 103 -5.53 14.93 -5.81
N PRO A 104 -6.79 14.47 -5.66
CA PRO A 104 -7.23 13.21 -6.24
C PRO A 104 -7.48 13.36 -7.74
N TYR A 105 -6.45 13.13 -8.56
CA TYR A 105 -6.57 13.07 -10.03
C TYR A 105 -6.61 11.62 -10.50
N ARG A 106 -7.16 11.38 -11.70
CA ARG A 106 -7.14 10.05 -12.34
C ARG A 106 -5.70 9.69 -12.68
N SER A 107 -5.03 8.98 -11.79
CA SER A 107 -3.58 8.80 -11.79
C SER A 107 -3.18 7.36 -12.05
N THR A 108 -1.99 7.20 -12.63
CA THR A 108 -1.31 5.91 -12.78
C THR A 108 -0.21 5.84 -11.73
N LEU A 109 -0.09 4.69 -11.07
CA LEU A 109 0.99 4.46 -10.11
C LEU A 109 2.28 4.06 -10.84
N PRO A 110 3.45 4.31 -10.23
CA PRO A 110 4.69 3.71 -10.68
C PRO A 110 4.55 2.19 -10.89
N LYS A 111 5.26 1.63 -11.88
CA LYS A 111 5.09 0.22 -12.30
C LYS A 111 5.35 -0.77 -11.17
N ASN A 112 6.38 -0.52 -10.37
CA ASN A 112 6.78 -1.27 -9.19
C ASN A 112 5.67 -1.32 -8.11
N ILE A 113 5.01 -0.19 -7.85
CA ILE A 113 3.84 -0.11 -6.96
C ILE A 113 2.67 -0.89 -7.55
N THR A 114 2.41 -0.68 -8.84
CA THR A 114 1.32 -1.34 -9.57
C THR A 114 1.47 -2.86 -9.48
N LYS A 115 2.69 -3.38 -9.64
CA LYS A 115 3.03 -4.79 -9.50
C LYS A 115 2.77 -5.31 -8.09
N CYS A 116 3.17 -4.57 -7.06
CA CYS A 116 2.86 -4.94 -5.66
C CYS A 116 1.35 -5.01 -5.44
N LEU A 117 0.59 -4.04 -5.94
CA LEU A 117 -0.87 -4.05 -5.84
C LEU A 117 -1.51 -5.16 -6.67
N GLU A 118 -0.93 -5.51 -7.83
CA GLU A 118 -1.35 -6.65 -8.64
C GLU A 118 -1.23 -7.95 -7.85
N ASP A 119 -0.08 -8.19 -7.20
CA ASP A 119 0.14 -9.38 -6.39
C ASP A 119 -0.77 -9.40 -5.15
N LEU A 120 -0.94 -8.25 -4.50
CA LEU A 120 -1.65 -8.15 -3.22
C LEU A 120 -3.17 -8.09 -3.37
N HIS A 121 -3.66 -7.36 -4.37
CA HIS A 121 -5.08 -7.14 -4.60
C HIS A 121 -5.59 -7.95 -5.77
N PHE A 122 -4.98 -7.85 -6.94
CA PHE A 122 -5.57 -8.43 -8.14
C PHE A 122 -5.54 -9.96 -8.08
N LYS A 123 -4.35 -10.57 -7.93
CA LYS A 123 -4.21 -12.03 -7.89
C LYS A 123 -4.98 -12.65 -6.73
N LYS A 124 -4.80 -12.14 -5.50
CA LYS A 124 -5.54 -12.65 -4.33
C LYS A 124 -7.05 -12.47 -4.44
N TYR A 125 -7.51 -11.39 -5.06
CA TYR A 125 -8.94 -11.21 -5.32
C TYR A 125 -9.48 -12.29 -6.25
N PHE A 126 -8.85 -12.53 -7.41
CA PHE A 126 -9.32 -13.54 -8.35
C PHE A 126 -9.21 -14.95 -7.77
N GLU A 127 -8.12 -15.27 -7.06
CA GLU A 127 -7.98 -16.54 -6.34
C GLU A 127 -9.10 -16.76 -5.32
N ALA A 128 -9.49 -15.73 -4.57
CA ALA A 128 -10.60 -15.82 -3.62
C ALA A 128 -11.97 -15.89 -4.32
N ASN A 129 -12.13 -15.14 -5.41
CA ASN A 129 -13.36 -15.09 -6.21
C ASN A 129 -13.64 -16.40 -6.94
N ASP A 130 -12.61 -17.10 -7.41
CA ASP A 130 -12.75 -18.41 -8.05
C ASP A 130 -13.13 -19.50 -7.05
N LYS A 131 -12.81 -19.30 -5.75
CA LYS A 131 -13.14 -20.21 -4.66
C LYS A 131 -14.46 -19.88 -3.96
N LEU A 132 -15.11 -18.78 -4.31
CA LEU A 132 -16.33 -18.31 -3.66
C LEU A 132 -17.53 -19.15 -4.08
N ALA A 133 -18.31 -19.64 -3.12
CA ALA A 133 -19.57 -20.31 -3.41
C ALA A 133 -20.61 -19.31 -3.94
N GLU A 134 -21.47 -19.75 -4.88
CA GLU A 134 -22.53 -18.95 -5.52
C GLU A 134 -23.35 -18.12 -4.51
N LYS A 135 -23.73 -18.74 -3.39
CA LYS A 135 -24.50 -18.10 -2.31
C LYS A 135 -23.76 -16.95 -1.64
N GLN A 136 -22.44 -17.09 -1.46
CA GLN A 136 -21.60 -16.04 -0.87
C GLN A 136 -21.41 -14.88 -1.86
N ARG A 137 -21.28 -15.18 -3.15
CA ARG A 137 -21.17 -14.14 -4.19
C ARG A 137 -22.43 -13.26 -4.23
N LYS A 138 -23.63 -13.86 -4.24
CA LYS A 138 -24.91 -13.11 -4.18
C LYS A 138 -25.03 -12.21 -2.94
N LEU A 139 -24.64 -12.71 -1.77
CA LEU A 139 -24.62 -11.92 -0.53
C LEU A 139 -23.67 -10.71 -0.58
N ILE A 140 -22.53 -10.86 -1.24
CA ILE A 140 -21.56 -9.76 -1.42
C ILE A 140 -22.13 -8.72 -2.40
N GLU A 141 -22.71 -9.17 -3.51
CA GLU A 141 -23.34 -8.29 -4.52
C GLU A 141 -24.47 -7.46 -3.89
N GLU A 142 -25.38 -8.09 -3.13
CA GLU A 142 -26.47 -7.40 -2.42
C GLU A 142 -25.96 -6.34 -1.42
N ARG A 143 -24.85 -6.63 -0.71
CA ARG A 143 -24.24 -5.67 0.21
C ARG A 143 -23.66 -4.46 -0.52
N VAL A 144 -22.98 -4.67 -1.64
CA VAL A 144 -22.38 -3.60 -2.44
C VAL A 144 -23.46 -2.71 -3.05
N GLU A 145 -24.52 -3.30 -3.61
CA GLU A 145 -25.66 -2.53 -4.15
C GLU A 145 -26.33 -1.64 -3.09
N LYS A 146 -26.52 -2.16 -1.87
CA LYS A 146 -27.05 -1.36 -0.75
C LYS A 146 -26.13 -0.20 -0.39
N ALA A 147 -24.82 -0.42 -0.34
CA ALA A 147 -23.84 0.61 -0.03
C ALA A 147 -23.76 1.70 -1.11
N GLN A 148 -24.00 1.35 -2.38
CA GLN A 148 -24.03 2.31 -3.49
C GLN A 148 -25.34 3.13 -3.53
N LYS A 149 -26.47 2.56 -3.13
CA LYS A 149 -27.77 3.27 -3.02
C LYS A 149 -27.83 4.31 -1.88
N HIS A 150 -26.85 4.31 -0.97
CA HIS A 150 -26.78 5.23 0.16
C HIS A 150 -25.59 6.21 0.08
N LYS A 151 -24.94 6.31 -1.10
CA LYS A 151 -23.99 7.36 -1.45
C LYS A 151 -24.65 8.40 -2.35
#